data_AF-A0A521RKY2-F1
#
_entry.id   AF-A0A521RKY2-F1
#
_cell.length_a   1.000
_cell.length_b   1.000
_cell.length_c   1.000
_cell.angle_alpha   90.00
_cell.angle_beta   90.00
_cell.angle_gamma   90.00
#
_symmetry.space_group_name_H-M   'P 1'
#
loop_
_entity.id
_entity.type
_entity.pdbx_description
1 polymer ?
#
loop_
_entity_poly.entity_id
_entity_poly.type
_entity_poly.pdbx_seq_one_letter_code
_entity_poly.pdbx_strand_id
1 'polypeptide(L)'
;MVNDRKQSVRRALHSLGQDRFVAFIRAVRREQSPHAVTMMNEALDSGDDAEETLLAGDEYGYILDVRRVGPRRYRIDFGFLAGPTAGDGGEWEVQYDEEKRVVSAESDSFWIS
;
A
#
# COMPACT_ATOMS: atom_id res chain seq x y z
N MET A 1 -10.15 17.10 -5.86
CA MET A 1 -10.53 15.70 -5.60
C MET A 1 -9.60 14.71 -6.31
N VAL A 2 -9.63 14.51 -7.64
CA VAL A 2 -8.72 13.54 -8.32
C VAL A 2 -7.23 13.86 -8.12
N ASN A 3 -6.88 15.15 -8.14
CA ASN A 3 -5.50 15.60 -7.94
C ASN A 3 -4.99 15.34 -6.50
N ASP A 4 -5.89 15.33 -5.51
CA ASP A 4 -5.52 15.22 -4.10
C ASP A 4 -5.15 13.77 -3.74
N ARG A 5 -5.89 12.78 -4.25
CA ARG A 5 -5.57 11.35 -4.08
C ARG A 5 -4.20 11.02 -4.64
N LYS A 6 -3.99 11.32 -5.93
CA LYS A 6 -2.72 11.01 -6.62
C LYS A 6 -1.53 11.71 -5.96
N GLN A 7 -1.71 12.95 -5.50
CA GLN A 7 -0.66 13.64 -4.73
C GLN A 7 -0.41 13.02 -3.36
N SER A 8 -1.43 12.51 -2.68
CA SER A 8 -1.27 11.79 -1.40
C SER A 8 -0.46 10.52 -1.60
N VAL A 9 -0.84 9.71 -2.59
CA VAL A 9 -0.15 8.47 -2.96
C VAL A 9 1.32 8.73 -3.29
N ARG A 10 1.63 9.74 -4.12
CA ARG A 10 3.02 10.11 -4.44
C ARG A 10 3.81 10.51 -3.20
N ARG A 11 3.22 11.30 -2.31
CA ARG A 11 3.88 11.73 -1.06
C ARG A 11 4.18 10.54 -0.16
N ALA A 12 3.21 9.64 -0.01
CA ALA A 12 3.37 8.43 0.80
C ALA A 12 4.44 7.49 0.21
N LEU A 13 4.38 7.24 -1.11
CA LEU A 13 5.35 6.40 -1.81
C LEU A 13 6.76 6.99 -1.77
N HIS A 14 6.92 8.31 -1.94
CA HIS A 14 8.20 8.99 -1.81
C HIS A 14 8.74 8.93 -0.37
N SER A 15 7.87 9.06 0.63
CA SER A 15 8.25 8.95 2.05
C SER A 15 8.73 7.54 2.41
N LEU A 16 8.09 6.51 1.88
CA LEU A 16 8.45 5.11 2.14
C LEU A 16 9.66 4.64 1.30
N GLY A 17 9.66 5.03 0.03
CA GLY A 17 10.49 4.49 -1.04
C GLY A 17 9.81 3.30 -1.74
N GLN A 18 9.89 3.27 -3.07
CA GLN A 18 9.24 2.24 -3.91
C GLN A 18 9.68 0.82 -3.55
N ASP A 19 10.98 0.58 -3.33
CA ASP A 19 11.50 -0.73 -2.93
C ASP A 19 10.84 -1.25 -1.65
N ARG A 20 10.64 -0.36 -0.66
CA ARG A 20 10.03 -0.71 0.62
C ARG A 20 8.54 -0.98 0.48
N PHE A 21 7.86 -0.22 -0.38
CA PHE A 21 6.46 -0.46 -0.71
C PHE A 21 6.27 -1.84 -1.34
N VAL A 22 7.08 -2.15 -2.37
CA VAL A 22 7.05 -3.48 -3.01
C VAL A 22 7.34 -4.58 -1.99
N ALA A 23 8.41 -4.43 -1.19
CA ALA A 23 8.73 -5.41 -0.15
C ALA A 23 7.58 -5.60 0.86
N PHE A 24 6.89 -4.53 1.24
CA PHE A 24 5.69 -4.59 2.07
C PHE A 24 4.57 -5.39 1.40
N ILE A 25 4.16 -5.03 0.18
CA ILE A 25 3.07 -5.70 -0.54
C ILE A 25 3.35 -7.21 -0.69
N ARG A 26 4.60 -7.56 -0.98
CA ARG A 26 5.04 -8.97 -1.04
C ARG A 26 4.95 -9.66 0.31
N ALA A 27 5.36 -9.01 1.39
CA ALA A 27 5.36 -9.57 2.74
C ALA A 27 3.96 -9.81 3.31
N VAL A 28 2.98 -8.99 2.89
CA VAL A 28 1.58 -9.13 3.34
C VAL A 28 0.72 -9.95 2.37
N ARG A 29 1.30 -10.66 1.41
CA ARG A 29 0.60 -11.63 0.56
C ARG A 29 0.19 -12.84 1.40
N ARG A 30 -1.09 -12.94 1.79
CA ARG A 30 -1.68 -14.06 2.54
C ARG A 30 -3.05 -14.40 1.99
N GLU A 31 -3.55 -15.59 2.32
CA GLU A 31 -4.86 -16.09 1.87
C GLU A 31 -6.04 -15.20 2.35
N GLN A 32 -5.87 -14.47 3.45
CA GLN A 32 -6.88 -13.56 4.02
C GLN A 32 -6.52 -12.07 3.87
N SER A 33 -5.66 -11.72 2.91
CA SER A 33 -5.33 -10.31 2.67
C SER A 33 -6.48 -9.58 1.96
N PRO A 34 -6.64 -8.25 2.17
CA PRO A 34 -7.57 -7.45 1.38
C PRO A 34 -7.34 -7.63 -0.12
N HIS A 35 -8.41 -7.55 -0.91
CA HIS A 35 -8.36 -7.75 -2.36
C HIS A 35 -7.42 -6.74 -3.04
N ALA A 36 -7.32 -5.51 -2.55
CA ALA A 36 -6.37 -4.50 -2.98
C ALA A 36 -4.90 -4.99 -2.91
N VAL A 37 -4.54 -5.74 -1.87
CA VAL A 37 -3.20 -6.35 -1.73
C VAL A 37 -2.99 -7.43 -2.78
N THR A 38 -4.02 -8.23 -3.05
CA THR A 38 -3.99 -9.29 -4.07
C THR A 38 -3.79 -8.68 -5.46
N MET A 39 -4.62 -7.71 -5.85
CA MET A 39 -4.51 -7.03 -7.15
C MET A 39 -3.16 -6.35 -7.34
N MET A 40 -2.62 -5.68 -6.32
CA MET A 40 -1.29 -5.07 -6.40
C MET A 40 -0.19 -6.13 -6.55
N ASN A 41 -0.28 -7.26 -5.84
CA ASN A 41 0.67 -8.36 -6.02
C ASN A 41 0.60 -8.95 -7.43
N GLU A 42 -0.58 -9.07 -8.02
CA GLU A 42 -0.76 -9.57 -9.39
C GLU A 42 -0.13 -8.62 -10.41
N ALA A 43 -0.36 -7.31 -10.31
CA ALA A 43 0.28 -6.31 -11.16
C ALA A 43 1.82 -6.39 -11.06
N LEU A 44 2.36 -6.48 -9.83
CA LEU A 44 3.78 -6.63 -9.59
C LEU A 44 4.34 -7.98 -10.12
N ASP A 45 3.55 -9.06 -10.12
CA ASP A 45 3.93 -10.35 -10.70
C ASP A 45 3.96 -10.30 -12.23
N SER A 46 3.10 -9.49 -12.84
CA SER A 46 3.08 -9.19 -14.28
C SER A 46 4.22 -8.27 -14.74
N GLY A 47 4.94 -7.65 -13.81
CA GLY A 47 6.06 -6.74 -14.09
C GLY A 47 5.64 -5.28 -14.23
N ASP A 48 4.44 -4.91 -13.79
CA ASP A 48 3.98 -3.52 -13.80
C ASP A 48 4.74 -2.66 -12.79
N ASP A 49 4.91 -1.37 -13.09
CA ASP A 49 5.50 -0.43 -12.15
C ASP A 49 4.53 -0.07 -11.02
N ALA A 50 5.00 -0.20 -9.78
CA ALA A 50 4.20 0.02 -8.58
C ALA A 50 3.60 1.43 -8.51
N GLU A 51 4.35 2.47 -8.88
CA GLU A 51 3.86 3.85 -8.86
C GLU A 51 2.80 4.05 -9.94
N GLU A 52 3.06 3.58 -11.16
CA GLU A 52 2.09 3.66 -12.26
C GLU A 52 0.78 2.94 -11.91
N THR A 53 0.85 1.74 -11.32
CA THR A 53 -0.33 0.98 -10.87
C THR A 53 -1.10 1.72 -9.77
N LEU A 54 -0.41 2.28 -8.77
CA LEU A 54 -1.04 3.05 -7.69
C LEU A 54 -1.77 4.31 -8.21
N LEU A 55 -1.19 4.96 -9.23
CA LEU A 55 -1.69 6.20 -9.80
C LEU A 55 -2.68 5.99 -10.95
N ALA A 56 -2.91 4.74 -11.36
CA ALA A 56 -3.93 4.38 -12.31
C ALA A 56 -5.33 4.74 -11.80
N GLY A 57 -6.27 4.88 -12.73
CA GLY A 57 -7.63 5.31 -12.46
C GLY A 57 -7.77 6.81 -12.17
N ASP A 58 -9.00 7.29 -12.15
CA ASP A 58 -9.32 8.71 -11.95
C ASP A 58 -9.67 8.98 -10.48
N GLU A 59 -10.95 9.28 -10.21
CA GLU A 59 -11.46 9.71 -8.92
C GLU A 59 -11.32 8.65 -7.82
N TYR A 60 -11.47 7.38 -8.21
CA TYR A 60 -11.32 6.20 -7.35
C TYR A 60 -10.10 5.39 -7.78
N GLY A 61 -9.57 4.55 -6.88
CA GLY A 61 -8.37 3.76 -7.12
C GLY A 61 -7.63 3.45 -5.83
N TYR A 62 -6.36 3.09 -5.96
CA TYR A 62 -5.52 2.82 -4.79
C TYR A 62 -5.37 4.05 -3.89
N ILE A 63 -5.39 3.76 -2.59
CA ILE A 63 -5.02 4.69 -1.53
C ILE A 63 -3.78 4.17 -0.83
N LEU A 64 -2.92 5.11 -0.44
CA LEU A 64 -1.70 4.83 0.31
C LEU A 64 -1.44 6.00 1.24
N ASP A 65 -1.38 5.73 2.53
CA ASP A 65 -0.82 6.64 3.53
C ASP A 65 0.29 5.94 4.31
N VAL A 66 1.33 6.71 4.65
CA VAL A 66 2.51 6.17 5.31
C VAL A 66 2.98 7.13 6.38
N ARG A 67 3.09 6.62 7.61
CA ARG A 67 3.64 7.36 8.74
C ARG A 67 4.80 6.60 9.36
N ARG A 68 5.95 7.25 9.52
CA ARG A 68 7.06 6.68 10.27
C ARG A 68 6.75 6.73 11.77
N VAL A 69 6.78 5.58 12.44
CA VAL A 69 6.51 5.45 13.88
C VAL A 69 7.76 5.08 14.69
N GLY A 70 8.89 4.80 14.02
CA GLY A 70 10.17 4.56 14.68
C GLY A 70 11.34 4.41 13.71
N PRO A 71 12.54 4.01 14.21
CA PRO A 71 13.66 3.64 13.37
C PRO A 71 13.30 2.46 12.46
N ARG A 72 13.26 2.71 11.14
CA ARG A 72 12.89 1.70 10.13
C ARG A 72 11.50 1.07 10.34
N ARG A 73 10.62 1.74 11.10
CA ARG A 73 9.27 1.27 11.41
C ARG A 73 8.23 2.24 10.88
N TYR A 74 7.24 1.72 10.17
CA TYR A 74 6.22 2.50 9.49
C TYR A 74 4.84 1.90 9.77
N ARG A 75 3.85 2.78 9.93
CA ARG A 75 2.44 2.42 9.79
C ARG A 75 2.04 2.73 8.35
N ILE A 76 1.44 1.75 7.68
CA ILE A 76 1.08 1.80 6.27
C ILE A 76 -0.42 1.50 6.17
N ASP A 77 -1.17 2.45 5.65
CA ASP A 77 -2.57 2.27 5.28
C ASP A 77 -2.63 2.08 3.78
N PHE A 78 -3.11 0.91 3.34
CA PHE A 78 -3.17 0.57 1.93
C PHE A 78 -4.49 -0.11 1.58
N GLY A 79 -5.06 0.29 0.46
CA GLY A 79 -6.33 -0.23 -0.01
C GLY A 79 -6.71 0.28 -1.39
N PHE A 80 -7.92 -0.05 -1.80
CA PHE A 80 -8.52 0.38 -3.05
C PHE A 80 -9.92 0.94 -2.79
N LEU A 81 -10.18 2.15 -3.27
CA LEU A 81 -11.52 2.72 -3.33
C LEU A 81 -12.10 2.41 -4.70
N ALA A 82 -13.26 1.75 -4.75
CA ALA A 82 -14.02 1.51 -5.97
C ALA A 82 -15.17 2.52 -6.16
N GLY A 83 -15.47 3.31 -5.12
CA GLY A 83 -16.53 4.31 -5.11
C GLY A 83 -16.59 5.07 -3.78
N PRO A 84 -17.58 5.96 -3.58
CA PRO A 84 -17.69 6.79 -2.38
C PRO A 84 -18.09 6.00 -1.13
N THR A 85 -18.67 4.80 -1.31
CA THR A 85 -19.12 3.92 -0.23
C THR A 85 -18.56 2.50 -0.36
N ALA A 86 -17.59 2.29 -1.27
CA ALA A 86 -17.09 0.97 -1.62
C ALA A 86 -15.57 0.95 -1.68
N GLY A 87 -14.97 0.00 -1.00
CA GLY A 87 -13.52 -0.16 -0.94
C GLY A 87 -13.08 -1.22 0.03
N ASP A 88 -11.82 -1.58 -0.08
CA ASP A 88 -11.19 -2.61 0.73
C ASP A 88 -9.73 -2.27 1.02
N GLY A 89 -9.23 -2.69 2.18
CA GLY A 89 -7.86 -2.38 2.56
C GLY A 89 -7.51 -2.82 3.97
N GLY A 90 -6.32 -2.39 4.38
CA GLY A 90 -5.77 -2.71 5.69
C GLY A 90 -4.74 -1.71 6.17
N GLU A 91 -4.47 -1.81 7.47
CA GLU A 91 -3.47 -1.05 8.17
C GLU A 91 -2.43 -2.01 8.73
N TRP A 92 -1.17 -1.67 8.53
CA TRP A 92 -0.05 -2.51 8.97
C TRP A 92 1.02 -1.70 9.68
N GLU A 93 1.56 -2.25 10.77
CA GLU A 93 2.85 -1.83 11.30
C GLU A 93 3.96 -2.71 10.70
N VAL A 94 4.88 -2.08 9.97
CA VAL A 94 5.93 -2.73 9.18
C VAL A 94 7.31 -2.28 9.66
N GLN A 95 8.15 -3.26 10.01
CA GLN A 95 9.55 -3.06 10.36
C GLN A 95 10.45 -3.50 9.19
N TYR A 96 11.39 -2.65 8.82
CA TYR A 96 12.40 -2.94 7.82
C TYR A 96 13.80 -3.12 8.42
N ASP A 97 14.66 -3.83 7.71
CA ASP A 97 16.10 -3.89 7.96
C ASP A 97 16.86 -2.76 7.24
N GLU A 98 18.20 -2.85 7.21
CA GLU A 98 19.07 -1.87 6.52
C GLU A 98 19.01 -1.99 5.00
N GLU A 99 18.71 -3.19 4.50
CA GLU A 99 18.59 -3.51 3.08
C GLU A 99 17.18 -3.27 2.54
N LYS A 100 16.31 -2.61 3.33
CA LYS A 100 14.92 -2.29 2.99
C LYS A 100 14.01 -3.53 2.87
N ARG A 101 14.40 -4.69 3.40
CA ARG A 101 13.56 -5.89 3.45
C ARG A 101 12.65 -5.84 4.67
N VAL A 102 11.48 -6.48 4.57
CA VAL A 102 10.52 -6.56 5.67
C VAL A 102 10.98 -7.61 6.69
N VAL A 103 11.12 -7.21 7.95
CA VAL A 103 11.45 -8.07 9.09
C VAL A 103 10.16 -8.53 9.79
N SER A 104 9.19 -7.63 9.93
CA SER A 104 7.85 -7.93 10.42
C SER A 104 6.82 -7.04 9.75
N ALA A 105 5.61 -7.58 9.55
CA ALA A 105 4.44 -6.86 9.09
C ALA A 105 3.23 -7.43 9.83
N GLU A 106 2.69 -6.65 10.75
CA GLU A 106 1.54 -7.02 11.58
C GLU A 106 0.34 -6.18 11.14
N SER A 107 -0.80 -6.83 10.88
CA SER A 107 -2.02 -6.13 10.52
C SER A 107 -2.72 -5.64 11.79
N ASP A 108 -2.95 -4.33 11.87
CA ASP A 108 -3.71 -3.71 12.96
C ASP A 108 -5.22 -3.89 12.72
N SER A 109 -5.66 -3.69 11.48
CA SER A 109 -7.06 -3.84 11.09
C SER A 109 -7.22 -4.03 9.58
N PHE A 110 -8.35 -4.62 9.17
CA PHE A 110 -8.83 -4.66 7.78
C PHE A 110 -10.21 -4.00 7.70
N TRP A 111 -10.50 -3.39 6.57
CA TRP A 111 -11.80 -2.79 6.29
C TRP A 111 -12.33 -3.24 4.94
N ILE A 112 -13.65 -3.38 4.92
CA ILE A 112 -14.48 -3.57 3.73
C ILE A 112 -15.69 -2.67 3.95
N SER A 113 -15.93 -1.74 3.02
CA SER A 113 -17.08 -0.82 3.05
C SER A 113 -18.07 -1.14 1.95
#